data_AF-A0A4U2EMA3-F1
#
_entry.id   AF-A0A4U2EMA3-F1
#
_cell.length_a   1.000
_cell.length_b   1.000
_cell.length_c   1.000
_cell.angle_alpha   90.00
_cell.angle_beta   90.00
_cell.angle_gamma   90.00
#
_symmetry.space_group_name_H-M   'P 1'
#
loop_
_entity.id
_entity.type
_entity.pdbx_description
1 polymer ?
#
loop_
_entity_poly.entity_id
_entity_poly.type
_entity_poly.pdbx_seq_one_letter_code
_entity_poly.pdbx_strand_id
1 'polypeptide(L)'
;MLPKSESFNKDIIVISALWLVCATVIFIYKWESVSALNLNDNDDYMRFVQFQDWMATGHWYLEPMNNFNAADGIVIHWSRFPDLVLSLVAFPLLFIVDDNLAYTISISLVPLLYLLLFSLSCFYLADHLFGAKYRFISMMFAISSPSIIHFLPGSIDHHNIQLIFAVLFLASTPLNHNQLCQSWRVYAQAILLSLSLWTGLDNVLLFMIFFAIYTVYYGLVRHEWFGYISKLYASSALFGVCAVLLNRPYDEFFVFKYDEISFALIILFFCGWLFVNVYHRLMSEDKSQLQKVFLFVFLAVLFLIPVAVLYPSLSSALLIDYPPILKVYWLDQVTEAKSVVRYVASHGFFSIENYALLVIPATLYPFFKRKNHHCTILYLIFMFNLALAIFWQIRVMRLCFVLAAPLQAYVILQLADYIRSFIIKAAVITSGAPLAVAFVILALSPTEEITTTLDQKEQSLKIHKVLQDNDINSHTILSGIETGAPVLAKTDNRIIAAPYHRNIVGNQFLIEVMLEEDLSLAERKIIEKSIDIIVIGNDPHLLILKDSASEEALINKLYSSDTPTWLDVVYDNIENGYRVFRVRESS
;
A
#
# COMPACT_ATOMS: atom_id res chain seq x y z
N MET A 1 8.29 11.01 28.79
CA MET A 1 6.91 11.45 28.47
C MET A 1 6.59 12.65 29.36
N LEU A 2 6.22 13.80 28.77
CA LEU A 2 5.72 14.94 29.55
C LEU A 2 4.30 14.61 30.08
N PRO A 3 3.89 15.11 31.25
CA PRO A 3 2.54 14.89 31.75
C PRO A 3 1.56 15.57 30.79
N LYS A 4 0.86 14.77 29.98
CA LYS A 4 -0.21 15.27 29.12
C LYS A 4 -1.38 15.65 30.02
N SER A 5 -2.09 16.73 29.67
CA SER A 5 -3.21 17.25 30.45
C SER A 5 -4.23 16.16 30.76
N GLU A 6 -4.93 16.26 31.89
CA GLU A 6 -5.99 15.32 32.27
C GLU A 6 -7.02 15.10 31.14
N SER A 7 -7.27 16.14 30.33
CA SER A 7 -8.08 16.03 29.12
C SER A 7 -7.51 15.03 28.11
N PHE A 8 -6.22 15.10 27.75
CA PHE A 8 -5.61 14.19 26.77
C PHE A 8 -5.81 12.71 27.15
N ASN A 9 -5.67 12.37 28.43
CA ASN A 9 -5.88 11.01 28.91
C ASN A 9 -7.36 10.60 28.82
N LYS A 10 -8.28 11.51 29.18
CA LYS A 10 -9.73 11.28 29.00
C LYS A 10 -10.09 11.06 27.54
N ASP A 11 -9.55 11.87 26.64
CA ASP A 11 -9.75 11.71 25.20
C ASP A 11 -9.30 10.33 24.69
N ILE A 12 -8.12 9.84 25.09
CA ILE A 12 -7.66 8.49 24.71
C ILE A 12 -8.66 7.44 25.17
N ILE A 13 -9.12 7.51 26.43
CA ILE A 13 -10.09 6.55 26.96
C ILE A 13 -11.38 6.56 26.13
N VAL A 14 -11.87 7.75 25.76
CA VAL A 14 -13.06 7.90 24.91
C VAL A 14 -12.81 7.30 23.52
N ILE A 15 -11.66 7.57 22.89
CA ILE A 15 -11.30 7.02 21.58
C ILE A 15 -11.25 5.49 21.65
N SER A 16 -10.58 4.93 22.66
CA SER A 16 -10.46 3.49 22.84
C SER A 16 -11.82 2.83 23.12
N ALA A 17 -12.69 3.48 23.90
CA ALA A 17 -14.03 2.96 24.17
C ALA A 17 -14.92 2.97 22.92
N LEU A 18 -14.91 4.06 22.15
CA LEU A 18 -15.64 4.15 20.88
C LEU A 18 -15.08 3.15 19.86
N TRP A 19 -13.76 3.05 19.76
CA TRP A 19 -13.10 2.05 18.93
C TRP A 19 -13.54 0.64 19.34
N LEU A 20 -13.58 0.30 20.62
CA LEU A 20 -13.97 -1.03 21.07
C LEU A 20 -15.39 -1.39 20.61
N VAL A 21 -16.33 -0.45 20.74
CA VAL A 21 -17.71 -0.64 20.25
C VAL A 21 -17.74 -0.82 18.74
N CYS A 22 -17.11 0.09 17.98
CA CYS A 22 -17.07 0.01 16.52
C CYS A 22 -16.36 -1.25 16.02
N ALA A 23 -15.21 -1.58 16.60
CA ALA A 23 -14.42 -2.77 16.28
C ALA A 23 -15.21 -4.05 16.54
N THR A 24 -15.97 -4.11 17.65
CA THR A 24 -16.83 -5.26 17.94
C THR A 24 -17.93 -5.40 16.87
N VAL A 25 -18.59 -4.31 16.49
CA VAL A 25 -19.61 -4.33 15.43
C VAL A 25 -19.01 -4.74 14.09
N ILE A 26 -17.86 -4.17 13.71
CA ILE A 26 -17.17 -4.49 12.45
C ILE A 26 -16.72 -5.95 12.44
N PHE A 27 -16.17 -6.44 13.55
CA PHE A 27 -15.75 -7.84 13.71
C PHE A 27 -16.92 -8.79 13.47
N ILE A 28 -18.06 -8.56 14.16
CA ILE A 28 -19.26 -9.39 14.01
C ILE A 28 -19.77 -9.34 12.57
N TYR A 29 -19.83 -8.15 11.98
CA TYR A 29 -20.32 -7.96 10.61
C TYR A 29 -19.43 -8.63 9.55
N LYS A 30 -18.10 -8.62 9.74
CA LYS A 30 -17.14 -9.19 8.79
C LYS A 30 -16.82 -10.67 9.03
N TRP A 31 -17.24 -11.24 10.15
CA TRP A 31 -16.89 -12.59 10.57
C TRP A 31 -17.18 -13.65 9.50
N GLU A 32 -18.39 -13.65 8.92
CA GLU A 32 -18.77 -14.64 7.90
C GLU A 32 -17.89 -14.54 6.65
N SER A 33 -17.60 -13.32 6.19
CA SER A 33 -16.73 -13.08 5.04
C SER A 33 -15.31 -13.58 5.32
N VAL A 34 -14.72 -13.19 6.44
CA VAL A 34 -13.33 -13.51 6.78
C VAL A 34 -13.15 -14.98 7.12
N SER A 35 -14.12 -15.62 7.79
CA SER A 35 -14.09 -17.07 8.06
C SER A 35 -14.22 -17.92 6.80
N ALA A 36 -14.90 -17.40 5.77
CA ALA A 36 -14.87 -17.99 4.43
C ALA A 36 -13.62 -17.60 3.61
N LEU A 37 -12.63 -16.94 4.24
CA LEU A 37 -11.43 -16.35 3.65
C LEU A 37 -11.72 -15.42 2.47
N ASN A 38 -12.86 -14.72 2.46
CA ASN A 38 -13.16 -13.71 1.45
C ASN A 38 -12.47 -12.40 1.83
N LEU A 39 -11.20 -12.27 1.41
CA LEU A 39 -10.36 -11.11 1.67
C LEU A 39 -10.61 -9.99 0.66
N ASN A 40 -10.09 -8.79 0.95
CA ASN A 40 -10.48 -7.58 0.24
C ASN A 40 -9.77 -7.43 -1.11
N ASP A 41 -8.47 -7.70 -1.16
CA ASP A 41 -7.64 -7.65 -2.37
C ASP A 41 -6.71 -8.85 -2.52
N ASN A 42 -5.98 -8.89 -3.64
CA ASN A 42 -5.01 -9.94 -3.95
C ASN A 42 -3.79 -9.93 -3.02
N ASP A 43 -3.46 -8.79 -2.43
CA ASP A 43 -2.29 -8.68 -1.56
C ASP A 43 -2.57 -9.31 -0.20
N ASP A 44 -3.79 -9.15 0.33
CA ASP A 44 -4.26 -9.84 1.52
C ASP A 44 -4.19 -11.37 1.39
N TYR A 45 -4.56 -11.92 0.23
CA TYR A 45 -4.49 -13.38 -0.02
C TYR A 45 -3.06 -13.89 0.01
N MET A 46 -2.13 -13.22 -0.69
CA MET A 46 -0.73 -13.62 -0.68
C MET A 46 -0.09 -13.43 0.68
N ARG A 47 -0.45 -12.37 1.42
CA ARG A 47 -0.01 -12.18 2.79
C ARG A 47 -0.49 -13.32 3.68
N PHE A 48 -1.73 -13.79 3.50
CA PHE A 48 -2.26 -14.93 4.23
C PHE A 48 -1.44 -16.20 3.97
N VAL A 49 -1.13 -16.48 2.69
CA VAL A 49 -0.27 -17.63 2.31
C VAL A 49 1.10 -17.54 2.96
N GLN A 50 1.75 -16.37 2.91
CA GLN A 50 3.03 -16.15 3.59
C GLN A 50 2.93 -16.36 5.10
N PHE A 51 1.89 -15.82 5.73
CA PHE A 51 1.66 -15.94 7.16
C PHE A 51 1.43 -17.41 7.58
N GLN A 52 0.64 -18.18 6.82
CA GLN A 52 0.43 -19.60 7.08
C GLN A 52 1.73 -20.39 6.96
N ASP A 53 2.49 -20.15 5.90
CA ASP A 53 3.82 -20.77 5.71
C ASP A 53 4.77 -20.46 6.88
N TRP A 54 4.79 -19.20 7.34
CA TRP A 54 5.58 -18.79 8.50
C TRP A 54 5.15 -19.53 9.78
N MET A 55 3.84 -19.64 10.04
CA MET A 55 3.32 -20.35 11.21
C MET A 55 3.60 -21.86 11.16
N ALA A 56 3.64 -22.45 9.96
CA ALA A 56 3.90 -23.88 9.76
C ALA A 56 5.39 -24.24 9.84
N THR A 57 6.27 -23.41 9.27
CA THR A 57 7.69 -23.74 9.09
C THR A 57 8.62 -23.03 10.06
N GLY A 58 8.25 -21.82 10.52
CA GLY A 58 9.15 -20.91 11.23
C GLY A 58 10.31 -20.39 10.39
N HIS A 59 10.26 -20.53 9.05
CA HIS A 59 11.32 -20.06 8.15
C HIS A 59 11.32 -18.53 8.04
N TRP A 60 12.37 -17.91 8.59
CA TRP A 60 12.49 -16.46 8.66
C TRP A 60 12.77 -15.80 7.31
N TYR A 61 13.65 -16.38 6.50
CA TYR A 61 13.90 -15.87 5.15
C TYR A 61 12.89 -16.45 4.19
N LEU A 62 12.36 -15.59 3.30
CA LEU A 62 11.41 -16.02 2.28
C LEU A 62 12.10 -16.88 1.22
N GLU A 63 11.47 -18.00 0.91
CA GLU A 63 11.88 -18.93 -0.14
C GLU A 63 10.85 -18.91 -1.28
N PRO A 64 11.21 -19.39 -2.49
CA PRO A 64 10.26 -19.57 -3.57
C PRO A 64 9.11 -20.50 -3.18
N MET A 65 7.89 -20.10 -3.52
CA MET A 65 6.70 -20.89 -3.22
C MET A 65 6.56 -22.05 -4.21
N ASN A 66 6.51 -23.29 -3.70
CA ASN A 66 6.36 -24.50 -4.53
C ASN A 66 5.02 -24.57 -5.28
N ASN A 67 4.02 -23.82 -4.84
CA ASN A 67 2.69 -23.73 -5.43
C ASN A 67 2.43 -22.44 -6.20
N PHE A 68 3.44 -21.57 -6.36
CA PHE A 68 3.31 -20.37 -7.19
C PHE A 68 4.45 -20.29 -8.20
N ASN A 69 4.15 -20.71 -9.44
CA ASN A 69 5.03 -20.68 -10.59
C ASN A 69 6.45 -21.20 -10.26
N ALA A 70 6.50 -22.37 -9.61
CA ALA A 70 7.69 -22.87 -8.93
C ALA A 70 8.92 -23.03 -9.83
N ALA A 71 8.73 -23.37 -11.11
CA ALA A 71 9.82 -23.48 -12.08
C ALA A 71 10.60 -22.16 -12.25
N ASP A 72 9.94 -21.02 -12.05
CA ASP A 72 10.54 -19.69 -12.18
C ASP A 72 11.12 -19.18 -10.85
N GLY A 73 10.88 -19.89 -9.73
CA GLY A 73 11.59 -19.67 -8.45
C GLY A 73 11.39 -18.29 -7.83
N ILE A 74 10.21 -17.67 -8.03
CA ILE A 74 9.98 -16.28 -7.63
C ILE A 74 9.83 -16.16 -6.12
N VAL A 75 10.58 -15.21 -5.54
CA VAL A 75 10.45 -14.82 -4.14
C VAL A 75 9.71 -13.48 -4.06
N ILE A 76 8.62 -13.43 -3.30
CA ILE A 76 7.90 -12.18 -3.02
C ILE A 76 8.81 -11.19 -2.26
N HIS A 77 8.67 -9.90 -2.54
CA HIS A 77 9.54 -8.83 -2.02
C HIS A 77 9.19 -8.38 -0.60
N TRP A 78 8.01 -8.73 -0.11
CA TRP A 78 7.51 -8.33 1.18
C TRP A 78 8.32 -8.94 2.32
N SER A 79 8.55 -8.20 3.41
CA SER A 79 9.23 -8.78 4.58
C SER A 79 8.29 -9.62 5.45
N ARG A 80 8.88 -10.44 6.33
CA ARG A 80 8.19 -11.17 7.42
C ARG A 80 7.71 -10.27 8.56
N PHE A 81 8.06 -8.98 8.56
CA PHE A 81 7.76 -8.11 9.70
C PHE A 81 6.25 -8.02 10.02
N PRO A 82 5.33 -7.86 9.03
CA PRO A 82 3.90 -7.92 9.30
C PRO A 82 3.43 -9.26 9.87
N ASP A 83 4.03 -10.37 9.44
CA ASP A 83 3.68 -11.72 9.86
C ASP A 83 3.91 -11.91 11.37
N LEU A 84 4.86 -11.20 11.97
CA LEU A 84 5.09 -11.22 13.42
C LEU A 84 3.87 -10.79 14.22
N VAL A 85 3.17 -9.75 13.79
CA VAL A 85 2.00 -9.23 14.52
C VAL A 85 0.82 -10.18 14.40
N LEU A 86 0.62 -10.78 13.22
CA LEU A 86 -0.36 -11.84 13.01
C LEU A 86 -0.04 -13.08 13.87
N SER A 87 1.24 -13.45 13.95
CA SER A 87 1.71 -14.59 14.73
C SER A 87 1.54 -14.38 16.24
N LEU A 88 1.79 -13.17 16.74
CA LEU A 88 1.62 -12.83 18.16
C LEU A 88 0.17 -13.04 18.63
N VAL A 89 -0.80 -12.86 17.74
CA VAL A 89 -2.22 -13.13 18.03
C VAL A 89 -2.57 -14.59 17.79
N ALA A 90 -2.14 -15.18 16.68
CA ALA A 90 -2.52 -16.55 16.31
C ALA A 90 -1.85 -17.62 17.19
N PHE A 91 -0.55 -17.50 17.47
CA PHE A 91 0.22 -18.52 18.18
C PHE A 91 -0.38 -18.94 19.54
N PRO A 92 -0.77 -18.03 20.45
CA PRO A 92 -1.40 -18.44 21.70
C PRO A 92 -2.77 -19.10 21.50
N LEU A 93 -3.49 -18.80 20.40
CA LEU A 93 -4.79 -19.38 20.10
C LEU A 93 -4.69 -20.83 19.60
N LEU A 94 -3.56 -21.21 19.00
CA LEU A 94 -3.30 -22.60 18.57
C LEU A 94 -3.34 -23.61 19.73
N PHE A 95 -3.17 -23.16 20.98
CA PHE A 95 -3.30 -24.02 22.17
C PHE A 95 -4.76 -24.23 22.63
N ILE A 96 -5.71 -23.54 22.01
CA ILE A 96 -7.12 -23.47 22.45
C ILE A 96 -8.07 -23.92 21.33
N VAL A 97 -7.76 -23.56 20.08
CA VAL A 97 -8.59 -23.82 18.89
C VAL A 97 -7.74 -24.38 17.75
N ASP A 98 -8.39 -24.87 16.69
CA ASP A 98 -7.69 -25.31 15.47
C ASP A 98 -7.05 -24.15 14.69
N ASP A 99 -6.11 -24.50 13.82
CA ASP A 99 -5.32 -23.56 13.02
C ASP A 99 -6.19 -22.60 12.21
N ASN A 100 -7.24 -23.09 11.56
CA ASN A 100 -8.09 -22.27 10.71
C ASN A 100 -8.83 -21.20 11.54
N LEU A 101 -9.38 -21.59 12.69
CA LEU A 101 -10.03 -20.64 13.59
C LEU A 101 -9.02 -19.66 14.20
N ALA A 102 -7.84 -20.11 14.62
CA ALA A 102 -6.79 -19.24 15.15
C ALA A 102 -6.33 -18.19 14.14
N TYR A 103 -6.10 -18.60 12.89
CA TYR A 103 -5.69 -17.69 11.81
C TYR A 103 -6.81 -16.73 11.46
N THR A 104 -8.06 -17.20 11.34
CA THR A 104 -9.25 -16.36 11.09
C THR A 104 -9.42 -15.28 12.16
N ILE A 105 -9.25 -15.64 13.44
CA ILE A 105 -9.30 -14.67 14.55
C ILE A 105 -8.16 -13.64 14.40
N SER A 106 -6.94 -14.09 14.09
CA SER A 106 -5.79 -13.20 13.94
C SER A 106 -5.98 -12.17 12.82
N ILE A 107 -6.34 -12.62 11.61
CA ILE A 107 -6.58 -11.74 10.46
C ILE A 107 -7.82 -10.84 10.62
N SER A 108 -8.68 -11.15 11.58
CA SER A 108 -9.82 -10.30 11.95
C SER A 108 -9.46 -9.24 13.00
N LEU A 109 -8.66 -9.60 14.00
CA LEU A 109 -8.33 -8.72 15.12
C LEU A 109 -7.19 -7.75 14.81
N VAL A 110 -6.14 -8.19 14.10
CA VAL A 110 -4.95 -7.38 13.86
C VAL A 110 -5.26 -6.08 13.08
N PRO A 111 -6.05 -6.09 11.99
CA PRO A 111 -6.42 -4.85 11.30
C PRO A 111 -7.20 -3.88 12.19
N LEU A 112 -8.06 -4.39 13.09
CA LEU A 112 -8.79 -3.57 14.05
C LEU A 112 -7.86 -2.97 15.12
N LEU A 113 -6.85 -3.70 15.58
CA LEU A 113 -5.81 -3.15 16.46
C LEU A 113 -5.02 -2.04 15.75
N TYR A 114 -4.69 -2.24 14.48
CA TYR A 114 -4.10 -1.19 13.64
C TYR A 114 -5.03 0.01 13.46
N LEU A 115 -6.35 -0.18 13.37
CA LEU A 115 -7.30 0.93 13.33
C LEU A 115 -7.19 1.81 14.59
N LEU A 116 -7.08 1.20 15.78
CA LEU A 116 -6.90 1.95 17.02
C LEU A 116 -5.58 2.72 17.00
N LEU A 117 -4.48 2.04 16.65
CA LEU A 117 -3.16 2.66 16.60
C LEU A 117 -3.11 3.81 15.58
N PHE A 118 -3.72 3.64 14.41
CA PHE A 118 -3.85 4.67 13.39
C PHE A 118 -4.65 5.87 13.90
N SER A 119 -5.80 5.61 14.53
CA SER A 119 -6.66 6.64 15.14
C SER A 119 -5.90 7.47 16.16
N LEU A 120 -5.25 6.81 17.12
CA LEU A 120 -4.46 7.48 18.16
C LEU A 120 -3.25 8.22 17.59
N SER A 121 -2.62 7.69 16.55
CA SER A 121 -1.50 8.33 15.86
C SER A 121 -1.93 9.62 15.17
N CYS A 122 -3.04 9.59 14.42
CA CYS A 122 -3.60 10.76 13.74
C CYS A 122 -4.05 11.83 14.74
N PHE A 123 -4.69 11.41 15.83
CA PHE A 123 -5.02 12.28 16.96
C PHE A 123 -3.77 12.95 17.55
N TYR A 124 -2.71 12.17 17.80
CA TYR A 124 -1.46 12.70 18.36
C TYR A 124 -0.75 13.65 17.40
N LEU A 125 -0.69 13.34 16.10
CA LEU A 125 -0.09 14.23 15.08
C LEU A 125 -0.78 15.59 15.06
N ALA A 126 -2.11 15.61 15.08
CA ALA A 126 -2.88 16.84 15.06
C ALA A 126 -2.78 17.65 16.36
N ASP A 127 -2.78 16.99 17.53
CA ASP A 127 -2.51 17.65 18.82
C ASP A 127 -1.11 18.26 18.83
N HIS A 128 -0.12 17.54 18.32
CA HIS A 128 1.27 17.99 18.25
C HIS A 128 1.43 19.20 17.35
N LEU A 129 0.87 19.20 16.13
CA LEU A 129 1.03 20.29 15.17
C LEU A 129 0.10 21.49 15.40
N PHE A 130 -1.17 21.21 15.71
CA PHE A 130 -2.23 22.21 15.74
C PHE A 130 -2.84 22.42 17.14
N GLY A 131 -2.67 21.48 18.06
CA GLY A 131 -3.18 21.56 19.44
C GLY A 131 -4.56 20.95 19.61
N ALA A 132 -5.01 20.92 20.88
CA ALA A 132 -6.19 20.19 21.33
C ALA A 132 -7.50 20.52 20.60
N LYS A 133 -7.68 21.74 20.07
CA LYS A 133 -8.89 22.11 19.32
C LYS A 133 -9.11 21.24 18.06
N TYR A 134 -8.04 20.76 17.44
CA TYR A 134 -8.10 20.15 16.10
C TYR A 134 -7.95 18.63 16.11
N ARG A 135 -7.48 18.04 17.22
CA ARG A 135 -7.03 16.64 17.26
C ARG A 135 -8.13 15.61 16.97
N PHE A 136 -9.33 15.80 17.52
CA PHE A 136 -10.45 14.89 17.28
C PHE A 136 -10.97 14.97 15.84
N ILE A 137 -11.18 16.19 15.33
CA ILE A 137 -11.69 16.39 13.98
C ILE A 137 -10.70 15.86 12.94
N SER A 138 -9.40 16.12 13.14
CA SER A 138 -8.36 15.57 12.27
C SER A 138 -8.34 14.04 12.31
N MET A 139 -8.41 13.42 13.48
CA MET A 139 -8.49 11.97 13.60
C MET A 139 -9.70 11.43 12.85
N MET A 140 -10.88 12.04 13.04
CA MET A 140 -12.10 11.64 12.35
C MET A 140 -11.98 11.77 10.83
N PHE A 141 -11.37 12.85 10.31
CA PHE A 141 -11.14 13.00 8.87
C PHE A 141 -10.19 11.95 8.29
N ALA A 142 -9.16 11.54 9.03
CA ALA A 142 -8.27 10.46 8.60
C ALA A 142 -8.99 9.10 8.55
N ILE A 143 -9.80 8.78 9.57
CA ILE A 143 -10.54 7.52 9.66
C ILE A 143 -11.74 7.49 8.70
N SER A 144 -12.36 8.64 8.45
CA SER A 144 -13.44 8.79 7.46
C SER A 144 -12.90 9.04 6.05
N SER A 145 -11.74 8.45 5.72
CA SER A 145 -11.17 8.46 4.37
C SER A 145 -11.27 7.07 3.73
N PRO A 146 -11.18 6.96 2.39
CA PRO A 146 -11.11 5.67 1.71
C PRO A 146 -10.02 4.73 2.26
N SER A 147 -8.94 5.26 2.87
CA SER A 147 -7.89 4.44 3.49
C SER A 147 -8.40 3.54 4.63
N ILE A 148 -9.62 3.76 5.16
CA ILE A 148 -10.22 2.93 6.20
C ILE A 148 -10.35 1.46 5.79
N ILE A 149 -10.46 1.17 4.50
CA ILE A 149 -10.62 -0.19 3.97
C ILE A 149 -9.45 -1.10 4.39
N HIS A 150 -8.23 -0.55 4.51
CA HIS A 150 -7.03 -1.31 4.87
C HIS A 150 -6.98 -1.69 6.37
N PHE A 151 -7.93 -1.21 7.17
CA PHE A 151 -8.01 -1.50 8.60
C PHE A 151 -9.23 -2.37 8.96
N LEU A 152 -9.99 -2.83 7.95
CA LEU A 152 -11.10 -3.75 8.16
C LEU A 152 -10.58 -5.19 8.32
N PRO A 153 -11.31 -6.07 9.05
CA PRO A 153 -11.00 -7.49 9.12
C PRO A 153 -10.74 -8.11 7.73
N GLY A 154 -9.66 -8.89 7.64
CA GLY A 154 -9.17 -9.46 6.38
C GLY A 154 -8.15 -8.59 5.63
N SER A 155 -8.07 -7.28 5.91
CA SER A 155 -7.07 -6.38 5.33
C SER A 155 -5.73 -6.47 6.09
N ILE A 156 -4.95 -7.49 5.77
CA ILE A 156 -3.72 -7.86 6.48
C ILE A 156 -2.45 -7.46 5.74
N ASP A 157 -2.57 -6.90 4.54
CA ASP A 157 -1.43 -6.41 3.78
C ASP A 157 -0.72 -5.19 4.45
N HIS A 158 0.43 -4.81 3.90
CA HIS A 158 1.39 -3.86 4.43
C HIS A 158 0.92 -2.40 4.52
N HIS A 159 -0.15 -2.01 3.82
CA HIS A 159 -0.62 -0.63 3.76
C HIS A 159 -1.00 -0.06 5.15
N ASN A 160 -1.65 -0.86 6.00
CA ASN A 160 -2.14 -0.41 7.32
C ASN A 160 -1.00 0.10 8.22
N ILE A 161 0.03 -0.72 8.41
CA ILE A 161 1.13 -0.47 9.33
C ILE A 161 2.06 0.62 8.78
N GLN A 162 2.22 0.70 7.47
CA GLN A 162 2.97 1.78 6.83
C GLN A 162 2.30 3.14 7.02
N LEU A 163 0.97 3.24 6.95
CA LEU A 163 0.27 4.50 7.26
C LEU A 163 0.49 4.89 8.73
N ILE A 164 0.46 3.93 9.66
CA ILE A 164 0.74 4.18 11.08
C ILE A 164 2.18 4.69 11.26
N PHE A 165 3.17 4.05 10.65
CA PHE A 165 4.57 4.48 10.73
C PHE A 165 4.79 5.87 10.14
N ALA A 166 4.17 6.19 9.00
CA ALA A 166 4.22 7.52 8.41
C ALA A 166 3.69 8.60 9.38
N VAL A 167 2.53 8.37 10.00
CA VAL A 167 1.94 9.32 10.97
C VAL A 167 2.82 9.48 12.19
N LEU A 168 3.28 8.38 12.79
CA LEU A 168 4.11 8.41 14.00
C LEU A 168 5.48 9.05 13.73
N PHE A 169 6.04 8.83 12.54
CA PHE A 169 7.27 9.49 12.08
C PHE A 169 7.08 11.00 12.08
N LEU A 170 6.02 11.50 11.45
CA LEU A 170 5.68 12.91 11.41
C LEU A 170 5.41 13.46 12.82
N ALA A 171 4.68 12.73 13.66
CA ALA A 171 4.33 13.16 15.02
C ALA A 171 5.54 13.16 15.99
N SER A 172 6.57 12.38 15.67
CA SER A 172 7.83 12.36 16.43
C SER A 172 8.70 13.58 16.10
N THR A 173 8.43 14.30 15.01
CA THR A 173 9.22 15.47 14.57
C THR A 173 9.19 16.55 15.64
N PRO A 174 10.33 17.00 16.16
CA PRO A 174 10.30 18.09 17.11
C PRO A 174 9.72 19.35 16.44
N LEU A 175 9.07 20.22 17.23
CA LEU A 175 8.51 21.49 16.74
C LEU A 175 9.17 22.73 17.35
N ASN A 176 9.99 22.55 18.38
CA ASN A 176 10.63 23.62 19.12
C ASN A 176 11.94 23.14 19.76
N HIS A 177 12.71 24.10 20.29
CA HIS A 177 14.02 23.84 20.90
C HIS A 177 13.98 22.86 22.08
N ASN A 178 12.94 22.92 22.92
CA ASN A 178 12.80 22.00 24.04
C ASN A 178 12.63 20.55 23.58
N GLN A 179 11.89 20.34 22.49
CA GLN A 179 11.70 19.02 21.90
C GLN A 179 12.93 18.57 21.10
N LEU A 180 13.69 19.49 20.49
CA LEU A 180 14.97 19.18 19.85
C LEU A 180 15.98 18.54 20.80
N CYS A 181 16.01 18.98 22.06
CA CYS A 181 16.87 18.40 23.10
C CYS A 181 16.45 16.97 23.52
N GLN A 182 15.27 16.50 23.10
CA GLN A 182 14.78 15.17 23.42
C GLN A 182 15.34 14.14 22.43
N SER A 183 16.51 13.59 22.72
CA SER A 183 17.24 12.66 21.85
C SER A 183 16.43 11.45 21.39
N TRP A 184 15.50 10.95 22.22
CA TRP A 184 14.62 9.83 21.89
C TRP A 184 13.82 10.05 20.59
N ARG A 185 13.51 11.30 20.23
CA ARG A 185 12.72 11.61 19.02
C ARG A 185 13.44 11.26 17.73
N VAL A 186 14.76 11.50 17.65
CA VAL A 186 15.56 11.12 16.47
C VAL A 186 15.51 9.61 16.29
N TYR A 187 15.75 8.87 17.37
CA TYR A 187 15.79 7.41 17.33
C TYR A 187 14.40 6.83 17.02
N ALA A 188 13.34 7.36 17.62
CA ALA A 188 11.97 6.97 17.30
C ALA A 188 11.65 7.18 15.82
N GLN A 189 12.00 8.34 15.24
CA GLN A 189 11.82 8.59 13.81
C GLN A 189 12.60 7.61 12.94
N ALA A 190 13.89 7.41 13.23
CA ALA A 190 14.73 6.52 12.44
C ALA A 190 14.25 5.07 12.49
N ILE A 191 13.80 4.60 13.66
CA ILE A 191 13.20 3.26 13.83
C ILE A 191 11.91 3.16 13.01
N LEU A 192 10.98 4.11 13.14
CA LEU A 192 9.70 4.09 12.42
C LEU A 192 9.90 4.12 10.90
N LEU A 193 10.84 4.93 10.42
CA LEU A 193 11.23 4.95 9.01
C LEU A 193 11.78 3.59 8.57
N SER A 194 12.71 3.03 9.35
CA SER A 194 13.37 1.76 8.99
C SER A 194 12.39 0.59 9.00
N LEU A 195 11.49 0.54 9.99
CA LEU A 195 10.40 -0.44 10.04
C LEU A 195 9.46 -0.27 8.84
N SER A 196 9.10 0.97 8.49
CA SER A 196 8.25 1.23 7.33
C SER A 196 8.88 0.77 6.03
N LEU A 197 10.17 1.03 5.81
CA LEU A 197 10.90 0.62 4.61
C LEU A 197 11.19 -0.88 4.60
N TRP A 198 11.33 -1.49 5.78
CA TRP A 198 11.46 -2.94 5.91
C TRP A 198 10.15 -3.65 5.56
N THR A 199 9.01 -3.11 5.98
CA THR A 199 7.70 -3.62 5.57
C THR A 199 7.52 -3.59 4.05
N GLY A 200 7.90 -2.49 3.40
CA GLY A 200 7.78 -2.25 1.96
C GLY A 200 8.20 -0.83 1.58
N LEU A 201 8.24 -0.48 0.29
CA LEU A 201 8.79 0.81 -0.16
C LEU A 201 7.76 1.91 -0.46
N ASP A 202 6.46 1.71 -0.25
CA ASP A 202 5.42 2.70 -0.58
C ASP A 202 5.67 4.10 0.04
N ASN A 203 6.21 4.15 1.26
CA ASN A 203 6.52 5.41 1.95
C ASN A 203 7.87 6.03 1.57
N VAL A 204 8.64 5.45 0.63
CA VAL A 204 9.99 5.94 0.31
C VAL A 204 9.98 7.39 -0.15
N LEU A 205 8.99 7.79 -0.95
CA LEU A 205 8.89 9.15 -1.47
C LEU A 205 8.47 10.16 -0.39
N LEU A 206 7.68 9.75 0.59
CA LEU A 206 7.38 10.55 1.77
C LEU A 206 8.65 10.88 2.55
N PHE A 207 9.45 9.87 2.86
CA PHE A 207 10.68 10.07 3.62
C PHE A 207 11.70 10.88 2.82
N MET A 208 11.81 10.61 1.51
CA MET A 208 12.68 11.37 0.62
C MET A 208 12.33 12.86 0.62
N ILE A 209 11.06 13.23 0.40
CA ILE A 209 10.65 14.64 0.37
C ILE A 209 10.76 15.29 1.76
N PHE A 210 10.53 14.53 2.83
CA PHE A 210 10.75 15.01 4.20
C PHE A 210 12.22 15.39 4.40
N PHE A 211 13.16 14.47 4.10
CA PHE A 211 14.58 14.74 4.23
C PHE A 211 15.02 15.89 3.35
N ALA A 212 14.56 15.95 2.10
CA ALA A 212 14.89 17.03 1.18
C ALA A 212 14.45 18.40 1.72
N ILE A 213 13.17 18.56 2.09
CA ILE A 213 12.65 19.85 2.57
C ILE A 213 13.31 20.25 3.89
N TYR A 214 13.45 19.33 4.86
CA TYR A 214 14.09 19.66 6.14
C TYR A 214 15.55 20.03 5.94
N THR A 215 16.30 19.29 5.11
CA THR A 215 17.72 19.57 4.85
C THR A 215 17.91 20.91 4.13
N VAL A 216 17.09 21.22 3.13
CA VAL A 216 17.15 22.50 2.41
C VAL A 216 16.73 23.66 3.31
N TYR A 217 15.58 23.55 3.99
CA TYR A 217 15.05 24.64 4.82
C TYR A 217 15.96 24.96 6.00
N TYR A 218 16.40 23.95 6.75
CA TYR A 218 17.28 24.17 7.90
C TYR A 218 18.77 24.29 7.51
N GLY A 219 19.14 23.88 6.30
CA GLY A 219 20.47 24.12 5.74
C GLY A 219 20.67 25.53 5.16
N LEU A 220 19.60 26.21 4.71
CA LEU A 220 19.70 27.53 4.08
C LEU A 220 19.06 28.66 4.90
N VAL A 221 18.02 28.36 5.68
CA VAL A 221 17.21 29.38 6.37
C VAL A 221 17.42 29.35 7.88
N ARG A 222 17.49 28.16 8.50
CA ARG A 222 17.54 28.01 9.97
C ARG A 222 18.50 26.91 10.42
N HIS A 223 19.70 27.26 10.85
CA HIS A 223 20.73 26.25 11.16
C HIS A 223 20.52 25.45 12.46
N GLU A 224 19.61 25.87 13.33
CA GLU A 224 19.38 25.29 14.67
C GLU A 224 18.98 23.79 14.66
N TRP A 225 18.39 23.29 13.56
CA TRP A 225 17.94 21.88 13.42
C TRP A 225 18.94 20.99 12.69
N PHE A 226 20.02 21.56 12.16
CA PHE A 226 20.88 20.84 11.23
C PHE A 226 21.60 19.65 11.90
N GLY A 227 21.95 19.79 13.18
CA GLY A 227 22.46 18.69 14.00
C GLY A 227 21.43 17.57 14.25
N TYR A 228 20.14 17.89 14.36
CA TYR A 228 19.08 16.89 14.45
C TYR A 228 18.96 16.10 13.14
N ILE A 229 18.97 16.80 12.01
CA ILE A 229 18.90 16.18 10.67
C ILE A 229 20.11 15.27 10.43
N SER A 230 21.32 15.70 10.81
CA SER A 230 22.53 14.87 10.77
C SER A 230 22.33 13.55 11.52
N LYS A 231 21.88 13.64 12.79
CA LYS A 231 21.61 12.44 13.60
C LYS A 231 20.51 11.57 12.99
N LEU A 232 19.49 12.17 12.39
CA LEU A 232 18.41 11.42 11.75
C LEU A 232 18.92 10.64 10.53
N TYR A 233 19.75 11.22 9.66
CA TYR A 233 20.40 10.48 8.58
C TYR A 233 21.26 9.33 9.12
N ALA A 234 22.11 9.58 10.11
CA ALA A 234 22.97 8.56 10.70
C ALA A 234 22.18 7.42 11.35
N SER A 235 21.16 7.75 12.14
CA SER A 235 20.31 6.75 12.78
C SER A 235 19.47 5.98 11.76
N SER A 236 18.98 6.62 10.70
CA SER A 236 18.23 5.94 9.63
C SER A 236 19.13 4.97 8.85
N ALA A 237 20.40 5.33 8.61
CA ALA A 237 21.38 4.40 8.06
C ALA A 237 21.61 3.21 9.00
N LEU A 238 21.80 3.46 10.30
CA LEU A 238 22.04 2.40 11.29
C LEU A 238 20.88 1.42 11.41
N PHE A 239 19.65 1.92 11.63
CA PHE A 239 18.48 1.05 11.77
C PHE A 239 18.07 0.42 10.43
N GLY A 240 18.34 1.09 9.31
CA GLY A 240 18.18 0.52 7.99
C GLY A 240 19.14 -0.66 7.75
N VAL A 241 20.40 -0.59 8.22
CA VAL A 241 21.31 -1.76 8.19
C VAL A 241 20.68 -2.91 8.96
N CYS A 242 20.17 -2.69 10.17
CA CYS A 242 19.49 -3.75 10.93
C CYS A 242 18.32 -4.36 10.15
N ALA A 243 17.51 -3.53 9.47
CA ALA A 243 16.42 -4.02 8.64
C ALA A 243 16.91 -4.87 7.46
N VAL A 244 17.96 -4.44 6.74
CA VAL A 244 18.55 -5.24 5.65
C VAL A 244 19.07 -6.58 6.17
N LEU A 245 19.79 -6.57 7.30
CA LEU A 245 20.33 -7.78 7.92
C LEU A 245 19.25 -8.77 8.35
N LEU A 246 18.09 -8.28 8.76
CA LEU A 246 16.95 -9.10 9.14
C LEU A 246 16.07 -9.49 7.94
N ASN A 247 16.15 -8.80 6.81
CA ASN A 247 15.26 -9.05 5.68
C ASN A 247 15.71 -10.22 4.81
N ARG A 248 17.02 -10.43 4.64
CA ARG A 248 17.59 -11.37 3.67
C ARG A 248 18.78 -12.14 4.24
N PRO A 249 19.12 -13.32 3.68
CA PRO A 249 20.34 -14.01 4.04
C PRO A 249 21.58 -13.24 3.54
N TYR A 250 22.75 -13.56 4.12
CA TYR A 250 23.98 -12.77 3.96
C TYR A 250 24.55 -12.78 2.53
N ASP A 251 24.25 -13.82 1.77
CA ASP A 251 24.64 -14.01 0.36
C ASP A 251 23.83 -13.14 -0.60
N GLU A 252 22.65 -12.67 -0.21
CA GLU A 252 21.80 -11.77 -1.00
C GLU A 252 22.03 -10.28 -0.75
N PHE A 253 22.80 -9.90 0.27
CA PHE A 253 22.96 -8.50 0.70
C PHE A 253 23.44 -7.54 -0.39
N PHE A 254 24.34 -8.00 -1.27
CA PHE A 254 24.89 -7.17 -2.33
C PHE A 254 24.18 -7.35 -3.67
N VAL A 255 23.10 -8.14 -3.70
CA VAL A 255 22.23 -8.25 -4.87
C VAL A 255 21.43 -6.96 -4.99
N PHE A 256 21.54 -6.30 -6.14
CA PHE A 256 20.82 -5.06 -6.36
C PHE A 256 19.32 -5.32 -6.52
N LYS A 257 18.53 -4.74 -5.61
CA LYS A 257 17.07 -4.78 -5.62
C LYS A 257 16.52 -3.39 -5.33
N TYR A 258 15.47 -3.02 -6.05
CA TYR A 258 14.86 -1.69 -6.00
C TYR A 258 13.45 -1.66 -5.38
N ASP A 259 12.86 -2.81 -5.14
CA ASP A 259 11.50 -3.01 -4.64
C ASP A 259 11.45 -3.47 -3.16
N GLU A 260 12.60 -3.54 -2.51
CA GLU A 260 12.75 -3.85 -1.08
C GLU A 260 13.89 -3.05 -0.44
N ILE A 261 13.95 -3.02 0.89
CA ILE A 261 15.05 -2.35 1.59
C ILE A 261 16.40 -3.01 1.27
N SER A 262 17.36 -2.21 0.79
CA SER A 262 18.68 -2.69 0.36
C SER A 262 19.79 -1.70 0.74
N PHE A 263 21.05 -2.14 0.61
CA PHE A 263 22.21 -1.28 0.90
C PHE A 263 22.26 -0.02 0.03
N ALA A 264 21.59 0.02 -1.12
CA ALA A 264 21.47 1.24 -1.92
C ALA A 264 20.80 2.39 -1.12
N LEU A 265 19.70 2.09 -0.41
CA LEU A 265 19.02 3.08 0.45
C LEU A 265 19.88 3.46 1.67
N ILE A 266 20.64 2.50 2.22
CA ILE A 266 21.53 2.76 3.36
C ILE A 266 22.65 3.71 2.95
N ILE A 267 23.26 3.50 1.77
CA ILE A 267 24.30 4.37 1.23
C ILE A 267 23.73 5.78 0.98
N LEU A 268 22.47 5.91 0.53
CA LEU A 268 21.81 7.21 0.40
C LEU A 268 21.70 7.95 1.75
N PHE A 269 21.27 7.27 2.81
CA PHE A 269 21.22 7.88 4.15
C PHE A 269 22.61 8.26 4.65
N PHE A 270 23.62 7.42 4.41
CA PHE A 270 25.00 7.70 4.76
C PHE A 270 25.56 8.90 3.99
N CYS A 271 25.28 9.02 2.69
CA CYS A 271 25.65 10.17 1.88
C CYS A 271 24.97 11.45 2.37
N GLY A 272 23.70 11.38 2.76
CA GLY A 272 22.98 12.49 3.40
C GLY A 272 23.63 12.92 4.72
N TRP A 273 24.06 11.97 5.55
CA TRP A 273 24.82 12.27 6.77
C TRP A 273 26.15 12.97 6.46
N LEU A 274 26.96 12.44 5.53
CA LEU A 274 28.23 13.07 5.13
C LEU A 274 28.01 14.49 4.60
N PHE A 275 27.02 14.66 3.72
CA PHE A 275 26.61 15.95 3.16
C PHE A 275 26.31 16.95 4.28
N VAL A 276 25.44 16.60 5.22
CA VAL A 276 25.05 17.50 6.32
C VAL A 276 26.27 17.87 7.18
N ASN A 277 27.12 16.92 7.56
CA ASN A 277 28.28 17.25 8.41
C ASN A 277 29.33 18.10 7.70
N VAL A 278 29.61 17.82 6.42
CA VAL A 278 30.58 18.59 5.64
C VAL A 278 30.04 19.99 5.32
N TYR A 279 28.78 20.09 4.92
CA TYR A 279 28.14 21.39 4.73
C TYR A 279 28.16 22.20 6.03
N HIS A 280 27.79 21.60 7.17
CA HIS A 280 27.80 22.29 8.47
C HIS A 280 29.19 22.84 8.82
N ARG A 281 30.25 22.06 8.57
CA ARG A 281 31.63 22.45 8.87
C ARG A 281 32.16 23.56 7.96
N LEU A 282 31.79 23.53 6.67
CA LEU A 282 32.25 24.50 5.67
C LEU A 282 31.39 25.77 5.65
N MET A 283 30.20 25.70 6.22
CA MET A 283 29.27 26.81 6.31
C MET A 283 29.73 27.84 7.35
N SER A 284 29.64 29.12 7.00
CA SER A 284 29.81 30.24 7.92
C SER A 284 28.62 31.18 7.76
N GLU A 285 28.20 31.82 8.85
CA GLU A 285 27.14 32.83 8.83
C GLU A 285 27.53 34.08 8.01
N ASP A 286 28.83 34.35 7.87
CA ASP A 286 29.36 35.49 7.12
C ASP A 286 29.22 35.31 5.59
N LYS A 287 28.90 34.10 5.12
CA LYS A 287 28.71 33.83 3.69
C LYS A 287 27.40 34.44 3.18
N SER A 288 27.46 35.05 2.00
CA SER A 288 26.25 35.52 1.30
C SER A 288 25.32 34.35 0.95
N GLN A 289 24.01 34.62 0.83
CA GLN A 289 23.02 33.57 0.50
C GLN A 289 23.36 32.82 -0.79
N LEU A 290 23.90 33.50 -1.81
CA LEU A 290 24.35 32.86 -3.05
C LEU A 290 25.49 31.85 -2.81
N GLN A 291 26.46 32.19 -1.96
CA GLN A 291 27.55 31.28 -1.59
C GLN A 291 27.04 30.08 -0.77
N LYS A 292 26.07 30.30 0.12
CA LYS A 292 25.41 29.23 0.90
C LYS A 292 24.74 28.23 -0.07
N VAL A 293 23.95 28.73 -1.02
CA VAL A 293 23.28 27.91 -2.06
C VAL A 293 24.29 27.20 -2.96
N PHE A 294 25.31 27.89 -3.47
CA PHE A 294 26.32 27.28 -4.34
C PHE A 294 27.06 26.14 -3.63
N LEU A 295 27.48 26.36 -2.39
CA LEU A 295 28.12 25.33 -1.57
C LEU A 295 27.18 24.15 -1.33
N PHE A 296 25.90 24.43 -1.03
CA PHE A 296 24.89 23.40 -0.81
C PHE A 296 24.73 22.52 -2.06
N VAL A 297 24.49 23.12 -3.23
CA VAL A 297 24.30 22.40 -4.49
C VAL A 297 25.56 21.62 -4.89
N PHE A 298 26.74 22.24 -4.78
CA PHE A 298 28.01 21.59 -5.07
C PHE A 298 28.23 20.33 -4.22
N LEU A 299 28.03 20.43 -2.90
CA LEU A 299 28.19 19.28 -2.00
C LEU A 299 27.09 18.23 -2.23
N ALA A 300 25.85 18.64 -2.52
CA ALA A 300 24.77 17.71 -2.80
C ALA A 300 25.09 16.84 -4.03
N VAL A 301 25.57 17.46 -5.11
CA VAL A 301 26.05 16.72 -6.30
C VAL A 301 27.22 15.81 -5.94
N LEU A 302 28.24 16.34 -5.24
CA LEU A 302 29.43 15.59 -4.87
C LEU A 302 29.13 14.30 -4.08
N PHE A 303 28.23 14.37 -3.08
CA PHE A 303 27.87 13.22 -2.26
C PHE A 303 26.87 12.26 -2.91
N LEU A 304 26.22 12.64 -4.01
CA LEU A 304 25.37 11.73 -4.79
C LEU A 304 26.13 10.98 -5.88
N ILE A 305 27.33 11.44 -6.28
CA ILE A 305 28.17 10.75 -7.28
C ILE A 305 28.42 9.27 -6.93
N PRO A 306 28.82 8.88 -5.69
CA PRO A 306 29.04 7.48 -5.37
C PRO A 306 27.80 6.60 -5.59
N VAL A 307 26.61 7.11 -5.29
CA VAL A 307 25.36 6.37 -5.53
C VAL A 307 25.10 6.21 -7.01
N ALA A 308 25.27 7.26 -7.80
CA ALA A 308 25.09 7.21 -9.25
C ALA A 308 26.10 6.26 -9.94
N VAL A 309 27.32 6.15 -9.40
CA VAL A 309 28.37 5.26 -9.92
C VAL A 309 28.12 3.80 -9.50
N LEU A 310 27.77 3.56 -8.23
CA LEU A 310 27.52 2.20 -7.71
C LEU A 310 26.20 1.62 -8.22
N TYR A 311 25.20 2.47 -8.42
CA TYR A 311 23.85 2.10 -8.82
C TYR A 311 23.35 2.98 -9.98
N PRO A 312 23.93 2.85 -11.18
CA PRO A 312 23.55 3.66 -12.34
C PRO A 312 22.08 3.46 -12.75
N SER A 313 21.54 2.27 -12.47
CA SER A 313 20.16 1.87 -12.72
C SER A 313 19.18 2.28 -11.62
N LEU A 314 19.59 3.09 -10.64
CA LEU A 314 18.68 3.52 -9.57
C LEU A 314 17.54 4.39 -10.11
N SER A 315 17.77 5.15 -11.19
CA SER A 315 16.71 5.90 -11.85
C SER A 315 15.73 5.00 -12.63
N SER A 316 16.19 3.85 -13.14
CA SER A 316 15.31 2.89 -13.82
C SER A 316 14.44 2.09 -12.85
N ALA A 317 14.72 2.13 -11.54
CA ALA A 317 13.81 1.59 -10.51
C ALA A 317 12.40 2.21 -10.56
N LEU A 318 12.29 3.47 -11.00
CA LEU A 318 11.01 4.15 -11.18
C LEU A 318 10.33 3.80 -12.52
N LEU A 319 11.04 3.12 -13.42
CA LEU A 319 10.71 2.88 -14.82
C LEU A 319 11.08 1.45 -15.22
N ILE A 320 10.65 0.45 -14.44
CA ILE A 320 10.92 -0.96 -14.75
C ILE A 320 10.47 -1.25 -16.19
N ASP A 321 11.40 -1.74 -17.00
CA ASP A 321 11.12 -2.17 -18.37
C ASP A 321 10.43 -3.53 -18.35
N TYR A 322 9.10 -3.51 -18.28
CA TYR A 322 8.29 -4.71 -18.48
C TYR A 322 8.27 -5.10 -19.97
N PRO A 323 8.13 -6.41 -20.28
CA PRO A 323 7.76 -6.84 -21.62
C PRO A 323 6.57 -6.04 -22.15
N PRO A 324 6.60 -5.51 -23.38
CA PRO A 324 5.55 -4.63 -23.90
C PRO A 324 4.15 -5.23 -23.79
N ILE A 325 4.02 -6.54 -24.02
CA ILE A 325 2.75 -7.27 -23.92
C ILE A 325 2.18 -7.22 -22.50
N LEU A 326 3.03 -7.45 -21.49
CA LEU A 326 2.64 -7.42 -20.08
C LEU A 326 2.28 -5.99 -19.64
N LYS A 327 2.96 -4.98 -20.17
CA LYS A 327 2.62 -3.58 -19.90
C LYS A 327 1.22 -3.22 -20.40
N VAL A 328 0.91 -3.56 -21.65
CA VAL A 328 -0.37 -3.20 -22.30
C VAL A 328 -1.55 -3.93 -21.67
N TYR A 329 -1.42 -5.24 -21.47
CA TYR A 329 -2.55 -6.08 -21.03
C TYR A 329 -2.70 -6.17 -19.51
N TRP A 330 -1.64 -5.90 -18.74
CA TRP A 330 -1.70 -5.93 -17.26
C TRP A 330 -1.38 -4.59 -16.62
N LEU A 331 -0.14 -4.08 -16.72
CA LEU A 331 0.29 -2.92 -15.91
C LEU A 331 -0.54 -1.65 -16.16
N ASP A 332 -0.84 -1.34 -17.43
CA ASP A 332 -1.65 -0.18 -17.81
C ASP A 332 -3.14 -0.33 -17.42
N GLN A 333 -3.55 -1.54 -17.02
CA GLN A 333 -4.90 -1.86 -16.56
C GLN A 333 -5.05 -1.77 -15.05
N VAL A 334 -3.97 -1.93 -14.29
CA VAL A 334 -3.95 -1.80 -12.82
C VAL A 334 -4.52 -0.44 -12.42
N THR A 335 -5.65 -0.47 -11.72
CA THR A 335 -6.42 0.73 -11.35
C THR A 335 -5.61 1.67 -10.45
N GLU A 336 -4.89 1.12 -9.48
CA GLU A 336 -4.09 1.90 -8.54
C GLU A 336 -2.88 2.61 -9.19
N ALA A 337 -2.38 2.06 -10.30
CA ALA A 337 -1.23 2.61 -11.03
C ALA A 337 -1.61 3.74 -11.99
N LYS A 338 -2.91 4.02 -12.18
CA LYS A 338 -3.40 5.12 -13.02
C LYS A 338 -3.40 6.44 -12.25
N SER A 339 -3.16 7.54 -12.94
CA SER A 339 -3.22 8.89 -12.37
C SER A 339 -4.65 9.38 -12.17
N VAL A 340 -4.90 10.30 -11.22
CA VAL A 340 -6.23 10.92 -11.06
C VAL A 340 -6.64 11.68 -12.33
N VAL A 341 -5.70 12.33 -13.03
CA VAL A 341 -6.00 13.02 -14.31
C VAL A 341 -6.57 12.05 -15.35
N ARG A 342 -6.05 10.82 -15.42
CA ARG A 342 -6.56 9.80 -16.34
C ARG A 342 -8.02 9.45 -16.02
N TYR A 343 -8.36 9.29 -14.73
CA TYR A 343 -9.72 9.02 -14.30
C TYR A 343 -10.67 10.20 -14.53
N VAL A 344 -10.21 11.42 -14.29
CA VAL A 344 -10.99 12.64 -14.59
C VAL A 344 -11.24 12.77 -16.09
N ALA A 345 -10.28 12.40 -16.92
CA ALA A 345 -10.43 12.44 -18.37
C ALA A 345 -11.40 11.36 -18.88
N SER A 346 -11.43 10.17 -18.27
CA SER A 346 -12.31 9.06 -18.68
C SER A 346 -13.72 9.14 -18.11
N HIS A 347 -13.86 9.49 -16.83
CA HIS A 347 -15.13 9.42 -16.08
C HIS A 347 -15.65 10.81 -15.63
N GLY A 348 -14.95 11.88 -16.01
CA GLY A 348 -15.35 13.26 -15.71
C GLY A 348 -14.86 13.78 -14.36
N PHE A 349 -14.99 15.10 -14.18
CA PHE A 349 -14.45 15.81 -13.01
C PHE A 349 -15.09 15.38 -11.69
N PHE A 350 -16.39 15.06 -11.69
CA PHE A 350 -17.13 14.62 -10.50
C PHE A 350 -17.17 13.09 -10.35
N SER A 351 -16.21 12.36 -10.94
CA SER A 351 -16.07 10.93 -10.68
C SER A 351 -15.73 10.65 -9.20
N ILE A 352 -16.25 9.55 -8.66
CA ILE A 352 -15.86 9.07 -7.32
C ILE A 352 -14.38 8.72 -7.23
N GLU A 353 -13.74 8.38 -8.35
CA GLU A 353 -12.31 8.10 -8.44
C GLU A 353 -11.47 9.38 -8.40
N ASN A 354 -12.09 10.56 -8.51
CA ASN A 354 -11.41 11.84 -8.31
C ASN A 354 -11.20 12.13 -6.82
N TYR A 355 -10.31 11.35 -6.19
CA TYR A 355 -9.98 11.49 -4.78
C TYR A 355 -9.37 12.85 -4.42
N ALA A 356 -8.87 13.63 -5.38
CA ALA A 356 -8.36 14.97 -5.13
C ALA A 356 -9.46 15.91 -4.59
N LEU A 357 -10.73 15.68 -4.94
CA LEU A 357 -11.86 16.45 -4.40
C LEU A 357 -12.01 16.30 -2.89
N LEU A 358 -11.64 15.14 -2.36
CA LEU A 358 -11.84 14.79 -0.95
C LEU A 358 -10.84 15.50 -0.01
N VAL A 359 -9.76 16.04 -0.57
CA VAL A 359 -8.69 16.76 0.17
C VAL A 359 -8.64 18.25 -0.13
N ILE A 360 -9.63 18.80 -0.86
CA ILE A 360 -9.71 20.24 -1.21
C ILE A 360 -9.51 21.15 0.01
N PRO A 361 -10.17 20.94 1.17
CA PRO A 361 -9.99 21.85 2.29
C PRO A 361 -8.54 21.97 2.76
N ALA A 362 -7.74 20.89 2.71
CA ALA A 362 -6.33 20.94 3.06
C ALA A 362 -5.51 21.82 2.09
N THR A 363 -5.88 21.86 0.80
CA THR A 363 -5.20 22.69 -0.22
C THR A 363 -5.32 24.19 0.06
N LEU A 364 -6.37 24.60 0.78
CA LEU A 364 -6.65 25.99 1.15
C LEU A 364 -5.85 26.48 2.38
N TYR A 365 -5.03 25.64 2.99
CA TYR A 365 -4.19 26.00 4.14
C TYR A 365 -3.41 27.32 4.00
N PRO A 366 -2.84 27.69 2.83
CA PRO A 366 -2.11 28.96 2.68
C PRO A 366 -2.93 30.21 3.01
N PHE A 367 -4.24 30.19 2.81
CA PHE A 367 -5.13 31.31 3.14
C PHE A 367 -5.37 31.48 4.65
N PHE A 368 -5.12 30.44 5.43
CA PHE A 368 -5.27 30.42 6.89
C PHE A 368 -3.93 30.24 7.59
N LYS A 369 -2.81 30.47 6.91
CA LYS A 369 -1.47 30.05 7.34
C LYS A 369 -1.17 30.36 8.80
N ARG A 370 -0.86 29.31 9.57
CA ARG A 370 -0.37 29.41 10.94
C ARG A 370 1.10 29.81 10.97
N LYS A 371 1.53 30.56 11.99
CA LYS A 371 2.94 30.96 12.22
C LYS A 371 3.92 29.80 12.52
N ASN A 372 3.48 28.54 12.42
CA ASN A 372 4.32 27.36 12.64
C ASN A 372 4.89 26.85 11.30
N HIS A 373 6.22 26.94 11.13
CA HIS A 373 6.89 26.50 9.91
C HIS A 373 6.71 25.00 9.64
N HIS A 374 6.62 24.16 10.68
CA HIS A 374 6.41 22.72 10.50
C HIS A 374 5.05 22.41 9.86
N CYS A 375 4.02 23.22 10.12
CA CYS A 375 2.74 23.09 9.41
C CYS A 375 2.87 23.47 7.92
N THR A 376 3.70 24.47 7.60
CA THR A 376 3.99 24.82 6.20
C THR A 376 4.81 23.72 5.52
N ILE A 377 5.78 23.12 6.20
CA ILE A 377 6.54 21.98 5.68
C ILE A 377 5.61 20.79 5.43
N LEU A 378 4.71 20.47 6.37
CA LEU A 378 3.70 19.42 6.17
C LEU A 378 2.85 19.71 4.94
N TYR A 379 2.41 20.95 4.75
CA TYR A 379 1.66 21.35 3.55
C TYR A 379 2.45 21.13 2.26
N LEU A 380 3.76 21.44 2.23
CA LEU A 380 4.60 21.19 1.06
C LEU A 380 4.76 19.69 0.78
N ILE A 381 4.94 18.87 1.83
CA ILE A 381 4.98 17.41 1.72
C ILE A 381 3.64 16.89 1.17
N PHE A 382 2.52 17.40 1.68
CA PHE A 382 1.18 17.08 1.19
C PHE A 382 1.02 17.43 -0.29
N MET A 383 1.35 18.65 -0.70
CA MET A 383 1.22 19.09 -2.09
C MET A 383 2.10 18.28 -3.04
N PHE A 384 3.31 17.89 -2.62
CA PHE A 384 4.16 17.00 -3.40
C PHE A 384 3.49 15.62 -3.61
N ASN A 385 3.00 14.99 -2.55
CA ASN A 385 2.33 13.69 -2.66
C ASN A 385 1.00 13.79 -3.44
N LEU A 386 0.27 14.89 -3.29
CA LEU A 386 -0.93 15.15 -4.07
C LEU A 386 -0.60 15.31 -5.56
N ALA A 387 0.51 15.97 -5.91
CA ALA A 387 0.95 16.06 -7.29
C ALA A 387 1.32 14.67 -7.86
N LEU A 388 2.01 13.83 -7.08
CA LEU A 388 2.26 12.43 -7.48
C LEU A 388 0.94 11.66 -7.69
N ALA A 389 -0.05 11.84 -6.83
CA ALA A 389 -1.35 11.21 -7.00
C ALA A 389 -2.07 11.68 -8.27
N ILE A 390 -2.06 13.00 -8.50
CA ILE A 390 -2.76 13.62 -9.62
C ILE A 390 -2.13 13.23 -10.96
N PHE A 391 -0.81 13.27 -11.06
CA PHE A 391 -0.09 13.16 -12.33
C PHE A 391 0.59 11.79 -12.55
N TRP A 392 0.71 10.95 -11.53
CA TRP A 392 1.38 9.66 -11.64
C TRP A 392 0.48 8.49 -11.22
N GLN A 393 0.16 8.33 -9.94
CA GLN A 393 -0.54 7.12 -9.45
C GLN A 393 -1.51 7.44 -8.30
N ILE A 394 -2.79 7.08 -8.47
CA ILE A 394 -3.85 7.31 -7.48
C ILE A 394 -3.58 6.60 -6.15
N ARG A 395 -2.79 5.52 -6.15
CA ARG A 395 -2.38 4.79 -4.94
C ARG A 395 -1.76 5.69 -3.85
N VAL A 396 -1.09 6.77 -4.27
CA VAL A 396 -0.47 7.77 -3.36
C VAL A 396 -1.52 8.54 -2.55
N MET A 397 -2.80 8.52 -2.96
CA MET A 397 -3.89 9.17 -2.22
C MET A 397 -4.07 8.62 -0.81
N ARG A 398 -3.74 7.34 -0.58
CA ARG A 398 -3.77 6.71 0.76
C ARG A 398 -3.01 7.54 1.79
N LEU A 399 -1.82 7.98 1.41
CA LEU A 399 -0.97 8.85 2.22
C LEU A 399 -1.45 10.31 2.21
N CYS A 400 -1.99 10.79 1.09
CA CYS A 400 -2.53 12.15 1.01
C CYS A 400 -3.65 12.39 2.03
N PHE A 401 -4.53 11.43 2.27
CA PHE A 401 -5.58 11.56 3.30
C PHE A 401 -5.01 11.79 4.69
N VAL A 402 -3.92 11.09 5.02
CA VAL A 402 -3.22 11.22 6.29
C VAL A 402 -2.57 12.59 6.43
N LEU A 403 -1.85 13.04 5.40
CA LEU A 403 -1.16 14.33 5.38
C LEU A 403 -2.16 15.50 5.39
N ALA A 404 -3.29 15.34 4.69
CA ALA A 404 -4.35 16.33 4.59
C ALA A 404 -5.14 16.49 5.89
N ALA A 405 -5.43 15.41 6.61
CA ALA A 405 -6.32 15.41 7.77
C ALA A 405 -6.09 16.55 8.79
N PRO A 406 -4.87 16.81 9.30
CA PRO A 406 -4.65 17.91 10.25
C PRO A 406 -4.77 19.29 9.60
N LEU A 407 -4.41 19.44 8.32
CA LEU A 407 -4.56 20.69 7.55
C LEU A 407 -6.05 20.98 7.27
N GLN A 408 -6.79 19.96 6.88
CA GLN A 408 -8.23 19.95 6.61
C GLN A 408 -9.01 20.33 7.87
N ALA A 409 -8.74 19.68 9.00
CA ALA A 409 -9.37 20.00 10.27
C ALA A 409 -9.08 21.44 10.71
N TYR A 410 -7.85 21.92 10.48
CA TYR A 410 -7.49 23.30 10.74
C TYR A 410 -8.30 24.28 9.90
N VAL A 411 -8.29 24.14 8.58
CA VAL A 411 -9.01 25.03 7.66
C VAL A 411 -10.52 25.03 7.91
N ILE A 412 -11.12 23.84 8.03
CA ILE A 412 -12.56 23.69 8.23
C ILE A 412 -13.01 24.32 9.56
N LEU A 413 -12.25 24.15 10.64
CA LEU A 413 -12.59 24.78 11.91
C LEU A 413 -12.40 26.30 11.89
N GLN A 414 -11.45 26.83 11.12
CA GLN A 414 -11.34 28.28 10.90
C GLN A 414 -12.55 28.82 10.13
N LEU A 415 -13.01 28.13 9.09
CA LEU A 415 -14.22 28.49 8.36
C LEU A 415 -15.47 28.42 9.25
N ALA A 416 -15.57 27.35 10.06
CA ALA A 416 -16.67 27.12 10.98
C ALA A 416 -16.79 28.20 12.08
N ASP A 417 -15.68 28.84 12.47
CA ASP A 417 -15.69 29.91 13.47
C ASP A 417 -16.46 31.16 12.99
N TYR A 418 -16.60 31.38 11.67
CA TYR A 418 -17.41 32.48 11.10
C TYR A 418 -18.91 32.19 11.09
N ILE A 419 -19.32 30.94 11.33
CA ILE A 419 -20.71 30.49 11.21
C ILE A 419 -21.40 30.56 12.57
N ARG A 420 -22.50 31.33 12.64
CA ARG A 420 -23.29 31.49 13.87
C ARG A 420 -24.26 30.33 14.13
N SER A 421 -24.89 29.81 13.07
CA SER A 421 -25.85 28.70 13.19
C SER A 421 -25.16 27.39 13.53
N PHE A 422 -25.62 26.70 14.58
CA PHE A 422 -25.08 25.41 15.00
C PHE A 422 -25.23 24.34 13.91
N ILE A 423 -26.37 24.31 13.20
CA ILE A 423 -26.65 23.31 12.16
C ILE A 423 -25.70 23.49 10.97
N ILE A 424 -25.56 24.74 10.50
CA ILE A 424 -24.66 25.04 9.37
C ILE A 424 -23.20 24.78 9.79
N LYS A 425 -22.83 25.11 11.03
CA LYS A 425 -21.50 24.82 11.58
C LYS A 425 -21.20 23.32 11.59
N ALA A 426 -22.14 22.50 12.06
CA ALA A 426 -22.00 21.05 12.05
C ALA A 426 -21.89 20.53 10.62
N ALA A 427 -22.72 21.00 9.69
CA ALA A 427 -22.66 20.62 8.28
C ALA A 427 -21.31 20.97 7.63
N VAL A 428 -20.74 22.14 7.93
CA VAL A 428 -19.41 22.55 7.43
C VAL A 428 -18.27 21.73 8.05
N ILE A 429 -18.39 21.35 9.32
CA ILE A 429 -17.40 20.44 9.93
C ILE A 429 -17.50 19.06 9.27
N THR A 430 -18.69 18.53 9.08
CA THR A 430 -18.91 17.22 8.44
C THR A 430 -18.49 17.22 6.97
N SER A 431 -18.65 18.32 6.23
CA SER A 431 -18.18 18.41 4.84
C SER A 431 -16.67 18.38 4.71
N GLY A 432 -15.93 18.54 5.81
CA GLY A 432 -14.50 18.28 5.86
C GLY A 432 -14.12 16.80 5.92
N ALA A 433 -15.06 15.88 6.15
CA ALA A 433 -14.78 14.45 6.14
C ALA A 433 -14.72 13.90 4.71
N PRO A 434 -13.62 13.25 4.28
CA PRO A 434 -13.49 12.73 2.91
C PRO A 434 -14.66 11.86 2.46
N LEU A 435 -15.12 10.91 3.27
CA LEU A 435 -16.26 10.05 2.93
C LEU A 435 -17.60 10.80 2.88
N ALA A 436 -17.77 11.89 3.62
CA ALA A 436 -18.96 12.73 3.49
C ALA A 436 -18.98 13.44 2.12
N VAL A 437 -17.82 13.91 1.64
CA VAL A 437 -17.68 14.48 0.29
C VAL A 437 -17.93 13.41 -0.77
N ALA A 438 -17.37 12.21 -0.60
CA ALA A 438 -17.59 11.09 -1.51
C ALA A 438 -19.08 10.71 -1.61
N PHE A 439 -19.80 10.68 -0.49
CA PHE A 439 -21.24 10.42 -0.47
C PHE A 439 -22.04 11.50 -1.23
N VAL A 440 -21.68 12.78 -1.08
CA VAL A 440 -22.30 13.87 -1.83
C VAL A 440 -22.03 13.73 -3.33
N ILE A 441 -20.81 13.38 -3.73
CA ILE A 441 -20.47 13.13 -5.14
C ILE A 441 -21.32 11.98 -5.71
N LEU A 442 -21.43 10.87 -4.97
CA LEU A 442 -22.27 9.74 -5.36
C LEU A 442 -23.74 10.14 -5.51
N ALA A 443 -24.29 10.87 -4.54
CA ALA A 443 -25.69 11.31 -4.57
C ALA A 443 -26.01 12.29 -5.72
N LEU A 444 -25.00 12.99 -6.23
CA LEU A 444 -25.13 13.95 -7.35
C LEU A 444 -24.74 13.34 -8.70
N SER A 445 -24.12 12.16 -8.72
CA SER A 445 -23.74 11.48 -9.95
C SER A 445 -25.01 10.95 -10.62
N PRO A 446 -25.16 11.10 -11.95
CA PRO A 446 -26.27 10.47 -12.67
C PRO A 446 -26.22 8.97 -12.38
N THR A 447 -27.36 8.39 -12.00
CA THR A 447 -27.52 6.95 -11.82
C THR A 447 -27.31 6.25 -13.16
N GLU A 448 -26.06 5.99 -13.54
CA GLU A 448 -25.74 4.63 -13.97
C GLU A 448 -25.90 3.76 -12.73
N GLU A 449 -26.47 2.57 -12.90
CA GLU A 449 -26.52 1.58 -11.83
C GLU A 449 -25.08 1.32 -11.36
N ILE A 450 -24.63 2.09 -10.36
CA ILE A 450 -23.55 1.70 -9.50
C ILE A 450 -24.15 0.55 -8.72
N THR A 451 -24.19 -0.63 -9.36
CA THR A 451 -24.27 -1.89 -8.65
C THR A 451 -23.15 -1.79 -7.64
N THR A 452 -23.53 -1.50 -6.41
CA THR A 452 -22.66 -1.58 -5.26
C THR A 452 -22.00 -2.95 -5.39
N THR A 453 -20.69 -2.95 -5.64
CA THR A 453 -19.86 -4.16 -5.75
C THR A 453 -19.94 -5.04 -4.50
N LEU A 454 -20.58 -4.52 -3.44
CA LEU A 454 -21.05 -5.25 -2.26
C LEU A 454 -22.18 -6.25 -2.55
N ASP A 455 -23.17 -5.92 -3.40
CA ASP A 455 -24.32 -6.80 -3.70
C ASP A 455 -23.98 -7.87 -4.74
N GLN A 456 -23.10 -7.58 -5.71
CA GLN A 456 -22.68 -8.57 -6.72
C GLN A 456 -21.71 -9.64 -6.17
N LYS A 457 -20.96 -9.34 -5.09
CA LYS A 457 -20.05 -10.31 -4.44
C LYS A 457 -20.79 -11.42 -3.69
N GLU A 458 -22.06 -11.24 -3.33
CA GLU A 458 -22.85 -12.27 -2.64
C GLU A 458 -23.43 -13.34 -3.58
N GLN A 459 -23.56 -13.07 -4.89
CA GLN A 459 -24.15 -14.00 -5.86
C GLN A 459 -23.16 -14.67 -6.83
N SER A 460 -21.92 -14.20 -6.97
CA SER A 460 -20.93 -14.88 -7.81
C SER A 460 -20.49 -16.21 -7.15
N LEU A 461 -20.60 -17.33 -7.87
CA LEU A 461 -20.00 -18.61 -7.46
C LEU A 461 -18.54 -18.38 -7.09
N LYS A 462 -18.07 -18.95 -5.98
CA LYS A 462 -16.69 -18.77 -5.54
C LYS A 462 -15.80 -19.83 -6.20
N ILE A 463 -14.73 -19.43 -6.88
CA ILE A 463 -13.86 -20.35 -7.65
C ILE A 463 -13.38 -21.56 -6.84
N HIS A 464 -12.96 -21.37 -5.59
CA HIS A 464 -12.51 -22.49 -4.75
C HIS A 464 -13.58 -23.55 -4.54
N LYS A 465 -14.87 -23.17 -4.43
CA LYS A 465 -15.97 -24.14 -4.35
C LYS A 465 -16.13 -24.90 -5.65
N VAL A 466 -16.06 -24.21 -6.78
CA VAL A 466 -16.10 -24.84 -8.11
C VAL A 466 -14.96 -25.86 -8.25
N LEU A 467 -13.75 -25.52 -7.83
CA LEU A 467 -12.61 -26.43 -7.89
C LEU A 467 -12.80 -27.64 -6.95
N GLN A 468 -13.23 -27.41 -5.70
CA GLN A 468 -13.47 -28.46 -4.71
C GLN A 468 -14.61 -29.41 -5.11
N ASP A 469 -15.75 -28.87 -5.55
CA ASP A 469 -16.95 -29.64 -5.94
C ASP A 469 -16.71 -30.51 -7.18
N ASN A 470 -15.65 -30.25 -7.94
CA ASN A 470 -15.24 -31.00 -9.13
C ASN A 470 -13.93 -31.79 -8.93
N ASP A 471 -13.55 -32.04 -7.67
CA ASP A 471 -12.37 -32.83 -7.28
C ASP A 471 -11.02 -32.32 -7.84
N ILE A 472 -10.90 -30.99 -8.05
CA ILE A 472 -9.67 -30.35 -8.53
C ILE A 472 -8.81 -29.91 -7.35
N ASN A 473 -7.95 -30.83 -6.91
CA ASN A 473 -7.00 -30.61 -5.81
C ASN A 473 -5.59 -31.01 -6.25
N SER A 474 -4.55 -30.31 -5.78
CA SER A 474 -3.14 -30.60 -6.11
C SER A 474 -2.76 -30.54 -7.61
N HIS A 475 -3.52 -29.79 -8.41
CA HIS A 475 -3.27 -29.58 -9.84
C HIS A 475 -2.60 -28.23 -10.11
N THR A 476 -1.93 -28.09 -11.25
CA THR A 476 -1.42 -26.82 -11.76
C THR A 476 -2.48 -26.10 -12.57
N ILE A 477 -2.89 -24.92 -12.11
CA ILE A 477 -3.97 -24.13 -12.67
C ILE A 477 -3.41 -22.92 -13.44
N LEU A 478 -3.83 -22.79 -14.70
CA LEU A 478 -3.72 -21.57 -15.47
C LEU A 478 -5.06 -20.81 -15.38
N SER A 479 -5.10 -19.84 -14.47
CA SER A 479 -6.22 -18.89 -14.32
C SER A 479 -5.83 -17.50 -14.78
N GLY A 480 -6.80 -16.59 -14.78
CA GLY A 480 -6.52 -15.16 -14.88
C GLY A 480 -5.64 -14.63 -13.75
N ILE A 481 -5.01 -13.48 -13.98
CA ILE A 481 -4.07 -12.86 -13.05
C ILE A 481 -4.76 -12.53 -11.72
N GLU A 482 -5.96 -11.98 -11.74
CA GLU A 482 -6.66 -11.55 -10.52
C GLU A 482 -7.22 -12.74 -9.70
N THR A 483 -7.40 -13.90 -10.34
CA THR A 483 -7.93 -15.12 -9.71
C THR A 483 -6.83 -15.95 -9.01
N GLY A 484 -5.57 -15.76 -9.38
CA GLY A 484 -4.45 -16.59 -8.93
C GLY A 484 -4.27 -16.62 -7.40
N ALA A 485 -4.15 -15.46 -6.75
CA ALA A 485 -3.89 -15.41 -5.32
C ALA A 485 -5.04 -15.99 -4.45
N PRO A 486 -6.33 -15.74 -4.78
CA PRO A 486 -7.45 -16.42 -4.12
C PRO A 486 -7.41 -17.94 -4.25
N VAL A 487 -7.04 -18.47 -5.42
CA VAL A 487 -6.90 -19.92 -5.63
C VAL A 487 -5.76 -20.49 -4.79
N LEU A 488 -4.62 -19.81 -4.79
CA LEU A 488 -3.45 -20.17 -4.00
C LEU A 488 -3.74 -20.21 -2.49
N ALA A 489 -4.52 -19.25 -1.98
CA ALA A 489 -4.83 -19.15 -0.56
C ALA A 489 -5.93 -20.10 -0.08
N LYS A 490 -6.82 -20.55 -0.96
CA LYS A 490 -8.02 -21.32 -0.59
C LYS A 490 -7.97 -22.79 -0.97
N THR A 491 -6.96 -23.22 -1.73
CA THR A 491 -6.87 -24.58 -2.26
C THR A 491 -5.43 -25.07 -2.23
N ASP A 492 -5.25 -26.39 -2.29
CA ASP A 492 -3.92 -27.01 -2.40
C ASP A 492 -3.39 -27.05 -3.85
N ASN A 493 -3.98 -26.25 -4.75
CA ASN A 493 -3.58 -26.18 -6.14
C ASN A 493 -2.36 -25.27 -6.33
N ARG A 494 -1.63 -25.50 -7.42
CA ARG A 494 -0.50 -24.66 -7.87
C ARG A 494 -1.00 -23.66 -8.91
N ILE A 495 -0.48 -22.44 -8.90
CA ILE A 495 -0.86 -21.39 -9.86
C ILE A 495 0.33 -20.92 -10.70
N ILE A 496 0.07 -20.43 -11.91
CA ILE A 496 1.08 -19.85 -12.80
C ILE A 496 1.08 -18.30 -12.77
N ALA A 497 -0.10 -17.69 -12.73
CA ALA A 497 -0.28 -16.25 -12.87
C ALA A 497 -0.93 -15.63 -11.62
N ALA A 498 -0.47 -14.44 -11.22
CA ALA A 498 -0.98 -13.64 -10.10
C ALA A 498 -0.45 -12.19 -10.18
N PRO A 499 -1.08 -11.18 -9.56
CA PRO A 499 -0.84 -9.76 -9.87
C PRO A 499 0.41 -9.20 -9.17
N TYR A 500 1.54 -9.89 -9.25
CA TYR A 500 2.80 -9.48 -8.63
C TYR A 500 3.82 -9.10 -9.67
N HIS A 501 4.46 -7.94 -9.47
CA HIS A 501 5.47 -7.42 -10.40
C HIS A 501 6.71 -8.29 -10.58
N ARG A 502 6.97 -9.21 -9.64
CA ARG A 502 8.05 -10.20 -9.78
C ARG A 502 7.64 -11.41 -10.64
N ASN A 503 6.35 -11.66 -10.87
CA ASN A 503 5.86 -12.78 -11.68
C ASN A 503 5.78 -12.46 -13.18
N ILE A 504 6.87 -11.92 -13.72
CA ILE A 504 6.94 -11.50 -15.12
C ILE A 504 6.72 -12.69 -16.05
N VAL A 505 7.43 -13.79 -15.81
CA VAL A 505 7.39 -14.98 -16.68
C VAL A 505 6.00 -15.64 -16.68
N GLY A 506 5.41 -15.87 -15.50
CA GLY A 506 4.09 -16.49 -15.40
C GLY A 506 2.97 -15.64 -15.99
N ASN A 507 2.98 -14.33 -15.72
CA ASN A 507 1.96 -13.43 -16.26
C ASN A 507 2.12 -13.21 -17.77
N GLN A 508 3.35 -13.11 -18.27
CA GLN A 508 3.62 -13.04 -19.71
C GLN A 508 3.17 -14.32 -20.42
N PHE A 509 3.50 -15.50 -19.85
CA PHE A 509 3.08 -16.79 -20.39
C PHE A 509 1.56 -16.88 -20.52
N LEU A 510 0.81 -16.49 -19.49
CA LEU A 510 -0.66 -16.47 -19.55
C LEU A 510 -1.16 -15.63 -20.72
N ILE A 511 -0.66 -14.40 -20.86
CA ILE A 511 -1.11 -13.49 -21.91
C ILE A 511 -0.78 -14.05 -23.29
N GLU A 512 0.44 -14.53 -23.50
CA GLU A 512 0.88 -15.07 -24.79
C GLU A 512 0.09 -16.31 -25.20
N VAL A 513 -0.16 -17.24 -24.27
CA VAL A 513 -0.92 -18.46 -24.55
C VAL A 513 -2.39 -18.16 -24.80
N MET A 514 -2.99 -17.24 -24.04
CA MET A 514 -4.40 -16.87 -24.23
C MET A 514 -4.64 -16.12 -25.54
N LEU A 515 -3.66 -15.36 -26.03
CA LEU A 515 -3.74 -14.64 -27.31
C LEU A 515 -3.24 -15.45 -28.51
N GLU A 516 -2.78 -16.69 -28.30
CA GLU A 516 -2.27 -17.55 -29.37
C GLU A 516 -3.40 -18.02 -30.30
N GLU A 517 -3.21 -17.86 -31.61
CA GLU A 517 -4.17 -18.30 -32.65
C GLU A 517 -3.86 -19.72 -33.16
N ASP A 518 -2.60 -20.16 -33.10
CA ASP A 518 -2.24 -21.56 -33.37
C ASP A 518 -2.54 -22.42 -32.13
N LEU A 519 -3.72 -23.05 -32.11
CA LEU A 519 -4.18 -23.90 -31.01
C LEU A 519 -3.25 -25.09 -30.73
N SER A 520 -2.50 -25.58 -31.72
CA SER A 520 -1.50 -26.64 -31.53
C SER A 520 -0.23 -26.11 -30.86
N LEU A 521 0.14 -24.85 -31.11
CA LEU A 521 1.23 -24.19 -30.39
C LEU A 521 0.82 -23.88 -28.94
N ALA A 522 -0.41 -23.40 -28.72
CA ALA A 522 -0.97 -23.20 -27.38
C ALA A 522 -0.98 -24.51 -26.57
N GLU A 523 -1.45 -25.62 -27.16
CA GLU A 523 -1.43 -26.95 -26.55
C GLU A 523 -0.01 -27.35 -26.10
N ARG A 524 0.97 -27.25 -27.01
CA ARG A 524 2.38 -27.56 -26.68
C ARG A 524 2.89 -26.74 -25.50
N LYS A 525 2.67 -25.42 -25.52
CA LYS A 525 3.10 -24.51 -24.44
C LYS A 525 2.46 -24.87 -23.09
N ILE A 526 1.18 -25.26 -23.10
CA ILE A 526 0.42 -25.65 -21.90
C ILE A 526 0.97 -26.97 -21.31
N ILE A 527 1.21 -27.96 -22.16
CA ILE A 527 1.80 -29.25 -21.76
C ILE A 527 3.23 -29.06 -21.24
N GLU A 528 4.06 -28.28 -21.94
CA GLU A 528 5.44 -27.99 -21.53
C GLU A 528 5.52 -27.29 -20.16
N LYS A 529 4.57 -26.40 -19.85
CA LYS A 529 4.47 -25.74 -18.54
C LYS A 529 3.75 -26.61 -17.49
N SER A 530 3.39 -27.85 -17.82
CA SER A 530 2.74 -28.83 -16.93
C SER A 530 1.45 -28.28 -16.29
N ILE A 531 0.61 -27.67 -17.12
CA ILE A 531 -0.70 -27.15 -16.72
C ILE A 531 -1.74 -28.25 -16.88
N ASP A 532 -2.46 -28.53 -15.80
CA ASP A 532 -3.47 -29.59 -15.77
C ASP A 532 -4.89 -29.03 -15.98
N ILE A 533 -5.12 -27.80 -15.53
CA ILE A 533 -6.44 -27.16 -15.47
C ILE A 533 -6.35 -25.73 -15.99
N ILE A 534 -7.33 -25.34 -16.82
CA ILE A 534 -7.52 -23.96 -17.27
C ILE A 534 -8.82 -23.42 -16.70
N VAL A 535 -8.78 -22.23 -16.11
CA VAL A 535 -9.95 -21.57 -15.54
C VAL A 535 -10.16 -20.22 -16.22
N ILE A 536 -11.37 -20.01 -16.74
CA ILE A 536 -11.83 -18.72 -17.27
C ILE A 536 -13.12 -18.27 -16.58
N GLY A 537 -13.53 -17.02 -16.81
CA GLY A 537 -14.80 -16.48 -16.31
C GLY A 537 -14.62 -15.15 -15.60
N ASN A 538 -15.01 -15.09 -14.33
CA ASN A 538 -15.05 -13.90 -13.48
C ASN A 538 -13.65 -13.44 -13.05
N ASP A 539 -12.87 -13.01 -14.04
CA ASP A 539 -11.54 -12.42 -13.89
C ASP A 539 -11.44 -11.19 -14.82
N PRO A 540 -11.31 -9.97 -14.26
CA PRO A 540 -11.27 -8.75 -15.06
C PRO A 540 -10.15 -8.73 -16.10
N HIS A 541 -9.01 -9.35 -15.82
CA HIS A 541 -7.88 -9.37 -16.74
C HIS A 541 -8.16 -10.29 -17.94
N LEU A 542 -8.77 -11.47 -17.72
CA LEU A 542 -9.16 -12.34 -18.85
C LEU A 542 -10.19 -11.70 -19.77
N LEU A 543 -11.11 -10.90 -19.23
CA LEU A 543 -12.08 -10.15 -20.05
C LEU A 543 -11.38 -9.13 -20.97
N ILE A 544 -10.35 -8.44 -20.48
CA ILE A 544 -9.54 -7.52 -21.29
C ILE A 544 -8.85 -8.27 -22.44
N LEU A 545 -8.29 -9.45 -22.18
CA LEU A 545 -7.68 -10.29 -23.21
C LEU A 545 -8.71 -10.72 -24.25
N LYS A 546 -9.85 -11.26 -23.79
CA LYS A 546 -10.95 -11.72 -24.63
C LYS A 546 -11.41 -10.63 -25.60
N ASP A 547 -11.66 -9.42 -25.09
CA ASP A 547 -12.18 -8.31 -25.88
C ASP A 547 -11.13 -7.71 -26.85
N SER A 548 -9.84 -7.99 -26.61
CA SER A 548 -8.74 -7.53 -27.46
C SER A 548 -8.25 -8.56 -28.48
N ALA A 549 -8.63 -9.82 -28.32
CA ALA A 549 -8.15 -10.94 -29.13
C ALA A 549 -9.03 -11.21 -30.35
N SER A 550 -8.48 -11.92 -31.35
CA SER A 550 -9.25 -12.41 -32.49
C SER A 550 -10.16 -13.58 -32.10
N GLU A 551 -11.17 -13.91 -32.92
CA GLU A 551 -12.04 -15.06 -32.66
C GLU A 551 -11.30 -16.41 -32.68
N GLU A 552 -10.14 -16.49 -33.35
CA GLU A 552 -9.32 -17.70 -33.43
C GLU A 552 -8.38 -17.87 -32.23
N ALA A 553 -8.15 -16.82 -31.45
CA ALA A 553 -7.31 -16.90 -30.26
C ALA A 553 -7.89 -17.85 -29.21
N LEU A 554 -7.01 -18.56 -28.49
CA LEU A 554 -7.38 -19.54 -27.46
C LEU A 554 -8.41 -18.97 -26.48
N ILE A 555 -8.22 -17.74 -25.99
CA ILE A 555 -9.16 -17.12 -25.04
C ILE A 555 -10.60 -17.11 -25.59
N ASN A 556 -10.82 -16.68 -26.84
CA ASN A 556 -12.16 -16.61 -27.42
C ASN A 556 -12.72 -18.00 -27.71
N LYS A 557 -11.89 -18.98 -28.10
CA LYS A 557 -12.31 -20.38 -28.22
C LYS A 557 -12.81 -20.93 -26.89
N LEU A 558 -12.12 -20.66 -25.78
CA LEU A 558 -12.53 -21.09 -24.44
C LEU A 558 -13.85 -20.46 -23.97
N TYR A 559 -14.19 -19.23 -24.40
CA TYR A 559 -15.50 -18.62 -24.13
C TYR A 559 -16.60 -19.07 -25.11
N SER A 560 -16.25 -19.76 -26.19
CA SER A 560 -17.20 -20.24 -27.21
C SER A 560 -17.62 -21.70 -26.98
N SER A 561 -18.55 -22.19 -27.81
CA SER A 561 -18.89 -23.62 -27.87
C SER A 561 -17.85 -24.46 -28.64
N ASP A 562 -16.89 -23.83 -29.33
CA ASP A 562 -15.83 -24.47 -30.11
C ASP A 562 -14.60 -24.74 -29.21
N THR A 563 -14.77 -25.64 -28.25
CA THR A 563 -13.70 -26.01 -27.31
C THR A 563 -12.62 -26.84 -28.03
N PRO A 564 -11.32 -26.52 -27.89
CA PRO A 564 -10.23 -27.31 -28.47
C PRO A 564 -10.28 -28.80 -28.07
N THR A 565 -9.94 -29.69 -28.99
CA THR A 565 -10.10 -31.16 -28.81
C THR A 565 -9.20 -31.76 -27.74
N TRP A 566 -8.15 -31.04 -27.30
CA TRP A 566 -7.24 -31.45 -26.23
C TRP A 566 -7.72 -30.98 -24.84
N LEU A 567 -8.92 -30.39 -24.75
CA LEU A 567 -9.55 -29.96 -23.50
C LEU A 567 -10.86 -30.69 -23.24
N ASP A 568 -11.05 -31.11 -21.99
CA ASP A 568 -12.32 -31.60 -21.47
C ASP A 568 -12.98 -30.54 -20.58
N VAL A 569 -14.24 -30.21 -20.86
CA VAL A 569 -15.02 -29.29 -20.01
C VAL A 569 -15.42 -30.04 -18.74
N VAL A 570 -14.87 -29.62 -17.60
CA VAL A 570 -15.17 -30.20 -16.29
C VAL A 570 -16.34 -29.48 -15.63
N TYR A 571 -16.41 -28.16 -15.82
CA TYR A 571 -17.47 -27.32 -15.28
C TYR A 571 -17.81 -26.21 -16.28
N ASP A 572 -19.10 -25.97 -16.51
CA ASP A 572 -19.58 -24.93 -17.42
C ASP A 572 -20.72 -24.13 -16.80
N ASN A 573 -20.39 -22.93 -16.33
CA ASN A 573 -21.36 -21.95 -15.88
C ASN A 573 -20.81 -20.53 -16.10
N ILE A 574 -20.35 -20.27 -17.33
CA ILE A 574 -19.71 -19.00 -17.68
C ILE A 574 -20.63 -17.79 -17.42
N GLU A 575 -21.95 -17.97 -17.60
CA GLU A 575 -22.96 -16.93 -17.37
C GLU A 575 -23.02 -16.47 -15.90
N ASN A 576 -22.74 -17.38 -14.95
CA ASN A 576 -22.83 -17.09 -13.51
C ASN A 576 -21.48 -17.12 -12.78
N GLY A 577 -20.35 -17.31 -13.48
CA GLY A 577 -19.05 -17.14 -12.85
C GLY A 577 -17.86 -17.74 -13.57
N TYR A 578 -17.85 -19.04 -13.87
CA TYR A 578 -16.61 -19.72 -14.30
C TYR A 578 -16.87 -20.86 -15.28
N ARG A 579 -15.84 -21.16 -16.07
CA ARG A 579 -15.73 -22.38 -16.87
C ARG A 579 -14.35 -22.99 -16.64
N VAL A 580 -14.32 -24.30 -16.43
CA VAL A 580 -13.12 -25.03 -16.03
C VAL A 580 -12.86 -26.17 -17.01
N PHE A 581 -11.64 -26.23 -17.51
CA PHE A 581 -11.19 -27.21 -18.47
C PHE A 581 -10.07 -28.05 -17.87
N ARG A 582 -10.07 -29.34 -18.20
CA ARG A 582 -8.96 -30.26 -17.94
C ARG A 582 -8.18 -30.48 -19.22
N VAL A 583 -6.86 -30.36 -19.14
CA VAL A 583 -5.95 -30.67 -20.23
C VAL A 583 -5.87 -32.19 -20.35
N ARG A 584 -6.09 -32.74 -21.54
CA ARG A 584 -5.94 -34.17 -21.79
C ARG A 584 -4.46 -34.54 -21.72
N GLU A 585 -4.15 -35.63 -21.03
CA GLU A 585 -2.81 -36.20 -21.11
C GLU A 585 -2.55 -36.63 -22.56
N SER A 586 -1.46 -36.13 -23.14
CA SER A 586 -1.03 -36.54 -24.48
C SER A 586 -0.74 -38.05 -24.49
N SER A 587 -1.58 -38.81 -25.20
CA SER A 587 -1.43 -40.25 -25.43
C SER A 587 -0.14 -40.61 -26.17
#